data_AF-A0A941HS67-F1
#
_entry.id   AF-A0A941HS67-F1
#
_cell.length_a   1.000
_cell.length_b   1.000
_cell.length_c   1.000
_cell.angle_alpha   90.00
_cell.angle_beta   90.00
_cell.angle_gamma   90.00
#
_symmetry.space_group_name_H-M   'P 1'
#
loop_
_entity.id
_entity.type
_entity.pdbx_description
1 polymer ?
#
loop_
_entity_poly.entity_id
_entity_poly.type
_entity_poly.pdbx_seq_one_letter_code
_entity_poly.pdbx_strand_id
1 'polypeptide(L)'
;MTGKIKHTLLLNLPYVLIALLATKLGEAWRYSPGLDISQKVLHLMDGFALSFQSPWPSLLPQDLILGIVIAGGIKLAVYVKGRNAKKYRKNIEYGSARWGRPEDIKPFIDPTFRNNVILTETERLTMNNRPKDPRLARNKNVMVVGGSGSGKTRFWLKPNLMQCHSSYVVTDPKGSVVVECGQLLLREGYKIKILNTINFSKSMHYNPFAYIKSEKDILKLVTALIANTKGEGKAGDDFWVKAETLLYTALMGYIHYEAPESERNFTTLIELINASEVREDDEDFQNPVDLMFAALEERDSEHFAVRQYKKYKLAAGKTAKSILISCGARLAPFDIKELRDLTAYDEMELDALGDRKTALFIIISDTDDTFNFLVSMAYTQLFNLLCDKADDVYGGRLPVHVRCLIDEAANIGQIPKLE
;
A
#
# COMPACT_ATOMS: atom_id res chain seq x y z
N MET A 1 2.43 27.58 -31.93
CA MET A 1 3.38 27.21 -30.85
C MET A 1 2.66 26.35 -29.83
N THR A 2 3.11 25.11 -29.60
CA THR A 2 2.53 24.15 -28.64
C THR A 2 2.48 24.76 -27.24
N GLY A 3 1.39 24.55 -26.50
CA GLY A 3 1.15 25.18 -25.17
C GLY A 3 2.28 24.97 -24.16
N LYS A 4 3.03 23.87 -24.28
CA LYS A 4 4.24 23.59 -23.49
C LYS A 4 5.37 24.60 -23.73
N ILE A 5 5.60 25.03 -24.97
CA ILE A 5 6.67 25.98 -25.32
C ILE A 5 6.34 27.37 -24.76
N LYS A 6 5.09 27.81 -24.86
CA LYS A 6 4.62 29.10 -24.32
C LYS A 6 4.77 29.15 -22.80
N HIS A 7 4.41 28.08 -22.10
CA HIS A 7 4.57 27.97 -20.65
C HIS A 7 6.04 28.03 -20.21
N THR A 8 6.92 27.28 -20.89
CA THR A 8 8.37 27.28 -20.59
C THR A 8 9.01 28.65 -20.86
N LEU A 9 8.62 29.34 -21.93
CA LEU A 9 9.09 30.69 -22.22
C LEU A 9 8.67 31.68 -21.13
N LEU A 10 7.39 31.66 -20.73
CA LEU A 10 6.86 32.55 -19.70
C LEU A 10 7.55 32.34 -18.34
N LEU A 11 7.84 31.10 -17.96
CA LEU A 11 8.56 30.78 -16.73
C LEU A 11 10.03 31.24 -16.73
N ASN A 12 10.67 31.30 -17.89
CA ASN A 12 12.07 31.68 -18.01
C ASN A 12 12.28 33.18 -18.29
N LEU A 13 11.24 33.89 -18.76
CA LEU A 13 11.30 35.30 -19.11
C LEU A 13 11.84 36.21 -17.99
N PRO A 14 11.45 36.07 -16.70
CA PRO A 14 12.01 36.89 -15.64
C PRO A 14 13.53 36.70 -15.47
N TYR A 15 14.03 35.48 -15.66
CA TYR A 15 15.47 35.20 -15.56
C TYR A 15 16.25 35.75 -16.75
N VAL A 16 15.64 35.79 -17.95
CA VAL A 16 16.24 36.46 -19.11
C VAL A 16 16.34 37.96 -18.86
N LEU A 17 15.30 38.59 -18.30
CA LEU A 17 15.34 40.00 -17.92
C LEU A 17 16.40 40.29 -16.85
N ILE A 18 16.51 39.42 -15.84
CA ILE A 18 17.56 39.50 -14.82
C ILE A 18 18.95 39.35 -15.45
N ALA A 19 19.13 38.42 -16.39
CA ALA A 19 20.41 38.22 -17.09
C ALA A 19 20.82 39.48 -17.86
N LEU A 20 19.87 40.09 -18.57
CA LEU A 20 20.10 41.32 -19.33
C LEU A 20 20.39 42.51 -18.40
N LEU A 21 19.68 42.65 -17.29
CA LEU A 21 19.94 43.71 -16.31
C LEU A 21 21.32 43.52 -15.64
N ALA A 22 21.68 42.28 -15.30
CA ALA A 22 22.92 41.95 -14.64
C ALA A 22 24.17 42.21 -15.51
N THR A 23 24.01 42.37 -16.84
CA THR A 23 25.10 42.83 -17.72
C THR A 23 25.63 44.21 -17.32
N LYS A 24 24.80 45.06 -16.70
CA LYS A 24 25.21 46.37 -16.17
C LYS A 24 26.26 46.28 -15.08
N LEU A 25 26.30 45.17 -14.34
CA LEU A 25 27.34 44.94 -13.34
C LEU A 25 28.72 44.77 -13.98
N GLY A 26 28.78 44.06 -15.11
CA GLY A 26 30.00 43.91 -15.90
C GLY A 26 30.41 45.24 -16.56
N GLU A 27 29.44 45.98 -17.09
CA GLU A 27 29.66 47.30 -17.67
C GLU A 27 30.16 48.32 -16.64
N ALA A 28 29.57 48.37 -15.45
CA ALA A 28 29.99 49.22 -14.35
C ALA A 28 31.45 48.93 -13.92
N TRP A 29 31.82 47.65 -13.84
CA TRP A 29 33.18 47.22 -13.53
C TRP A 29 34.21 47.66 -14.59
N ARG A 30 33.78 47.73 -15.86
CA ARG A 30 34.62 48.22 -16.96
C ARG A 30 34.78 49.73 -16.92
N TYR A 31 33.72 50.47 -16.59
CA TYR A 31 33.75 51.94 -16.49
C TYR A 31 34.36 52.47 -15.19
N SER A 32 34.57 51.61 -14.19
CA SER A 32 35.25 51.98 -12.94
C SER A 32 36.74 52.28 -13.21
N PRO A 33 37.23 53.49 -12.89
CA PRO A 33 38.62 53.87 -13.10
C PRO A 33 39.59 53.10 -12.18
N GLY A 34 40.79 52.81 -12.69
CA GLY A 34 41.83 52.06 -11.99
C GLY A 34 42.32 50.83 -12.78
N LEU A 35 43.62 50.53 -12.68
CA LEU A 35 44.23 49.34 -13.29
C LEU A 35 44.21 48.13 -12.34
N ASP A 36 44.35 48.41 -11.04
CA ASP A 36 44.31 47.39 -10.00
C ASP A 36 42.89 47.17 -9.45
N ILE A 37 42.63 45.94 -9.01
CA ILE A 37 41.33 45.50 -8.48
C ILE A 37 40.88 46.39 -7.30
N SER A 38 41.81 46.80 -6.42
CA SER A 38 41.50 47.63 -5.25
C SER A 38 40.98 49.02 -5.64
N GLN A 39 41.57 49.64 -6.68
CA GLN A 39 41.15 50.96 -7.18
C GLN A 39 39.80 50.87 -7.88
N LYS A 40 39.58 49.83 -8.68
CA LYS A 40 38.27 49.59 -9.34
C LYS A 40 37.15 49.38 -8.34
N VAL A 41 37.41 48.68 -7.24
CA VAL A 41 36.43 48.53 -6.15
C VAL A 41 36.15 49.87 -5.48
N LEU A 42 37.18 50.70 -5.26
CA LEU A 42 37.04 52.02 -4.64
C LEU A 42 36.12 52.96 -5.45
N HIS A 43 36.24 52.91 -6.78
CA HIS A 43 35.46 53.75 -7.72
C HIS A 43 34.27 53.05 -8.36
N LEU A 44 33.82 51.94 -7.77
CA LEU A 44 32.76 51.13 -8.34
C LEU A 44 31.44 51.90 -8.46
N MET A 45 31.15 52.79 -7.50
CA MET A 45 29.95 53.64 -7.52
C MET A 45 29.94 54.62 -8.71
N ASP A 46 31.11 55.12 -9.11
CA ASP A 46 31.25 55.99 -10.27
C ASP A 46 31.00 55.19 -11.57
N GLY A 47 31.54 53.97 -11.65
CA GLY A 47 31.27 53.04 -12.75
C GLY A 47 29.80 52.64 -12.86
N PHE A 48 29.12 52.46 -11.71
CA PHE A 48 27.68 52.24 -11.66
C PHE A 48 26.89 53.43 -12.21
N ALA A 49 27.19 54.64 -11.74
CA ALA A 49 26.52 55.85 -12.19
C ALA A 49 26.62 56.03 -13.72
N LEU A 50 27.78 55.72 -14.31
CA LEU A 50 28.01 55.75 -15.75
C LEU A 50 27.24 54.64 -16.49
N SER A 51 27.26 53.41 -15.99
CA SER A 51 26.59 52.26 -16.63
C SER A 51 25.06 52.43 -16.77
N PHE A 52 24.43 53.16 -15.84
CA PHE A 52 22.98 53.39 -15.81
C PHE A 52 22.51 54.65 -16.55
N GLN A 53 23.42 55.44 -17.14
CA GLN A 53 23.02 56.56 -18.01
C GLN A 53 22.28 56.09 -19.28
N SER A 54 22.60 54.88 -19.76
CA SER A 54 21.87 54.20 -20.83
C SER A 54 21.03 53.06 -20.26
N PRO A 55 19.73 52.98 -20.61
CA PRO A 55 18.85 51.92 -20.11
C PRO A 55 19.08 50.57 -20.81
N TRP A 56 19.89 50.52 -21.87
CA TRP A 56 20.09 49.32 -22.68
C TRP A 56 21.18 48.41 -22.11
N PRO A 57 21.00 47.07 -22.14
CA PRO A 57 21.99 46.12 -21.62
C PRO A 57 23.28 46.12 -22.46
N SER A 58 24.40 45.76 -21.82
CA SER A 58 25.66 45.58 -22.52
C SER A 58 25.64 44.29 -23.33
N LEU A 59 26.01 44.38 -24.62
CA LEU A 59 26.08 43.24 -25.54
C LEU A 59 27.49 42.65 -25.66
N LEU A 60 28.42 43.09 -24.80
CA LEU A 60 29.77 42.54 -24.78
C LEU A 60 29.75 41.10 -24.24
N PRO A 61 30.51 40.16 -24.84
CA PRO A 61 30.46 38.74 -24.47
C PRO A 61 30.74 38.49 -22.98
N GLN A 62 31.67 39.23 -22.38
CA GLN A 62 32.05 39.08 -20.97
C GLN A 62 30.92 39.49 -20.02
N ASP A 63 30.24 40.60 -20.31
CA ASP A 63 29.11 41.11 -19.52
C ASP A 63 27.88 40.21 -19.65
N LEU A 64 27.66 39.65 -20.86
CA LEU A 64 26.60 38.68 -21.12
C LEU A 64 26.81 37.36 -20.37
N ILE A 65 28.05 36.84 -20.35
CA ILE A 65 28.39 35.63 -19.58
C ILE A 65 28.13 35.88 -18.09
N LEU A 66 28.56 37.02 -17.56
CA LEU A 66 28.31 37.39 -16.16
C LEU A 66 26.80 37.45 -15.86
N GLY A 67 26.02 38.09 -16.74
CA GLY A 67 24.57 38.16 -16.62
C GLY A 67 23.89 36.79 -16.61
N ILE A 68 24.28 35.89 -17.52
CA ILE A 68 23.78 34.51 -17.58
C ILE A 68 24.14 33.72 -16.32
N VAL A 69 25.36 33.84 -15.82
CA VAL A 69 25.80 33.16 -14.57
C VAL A 69 24.98 33.63 -13.38
N ILE A 70 24.76 34.94 -13.24
CA ILE A 70 23.95 35.52 -12.14
C ILE A 70 22.50 35.05 -12.23
N ALA A 71 21.88 35.12 -13.41
CA ALA A 71 20.52 34.65 -13.60
C ALA A 71 20.39 33.13 -13.38
N GLY A 72 21.38 32.35 -13.81
CA GLY A 72 21.49 30.92 -13.54
C GLY A 72 21.58 30.61 -12.05
N GLY A 73 22.41 31.35 -11.31
CA GLY A 73 22.55 31.24 -9.86
C GLY A 73 21.25 31.59 -9.12
N ILE A 74 20.57 32.67 -9.49
CA ILE A 74 19.27 33.06 -8.92
C ILE A 74 18.21 32.00 -9.24
N LYS A 75 18.17 31.50 -10.48
CA LYS A 75 17.25 30.43 -10.87
C LYS A 75 17.50 29.15 -10.08
N LEU A 76 18.76 28.78 -9.86
CA LEU A 76 19.15 27.64 -9.04
C LEU A 76 18.73 27.85 -7.57
N ALA A 77 18.97 29.03 -7.00
CA ALA A 77 18.56 29.36 -5.64
C ALA A 77 17.03 29.28 -5.45
N VAL A 78 16.25 29.82 -6.40
CA VAL A 78 14.78 29.72 -6.40
C VAL A 78 14.34 28.25 -6.54
N TYR A 79 14.99 27.49 -7.41
CA TYR A 79 14.69 26.07 -7.61
C TYR A 79 14.95 25.24 -6.33
N VAL A 80 16.11 25.41 -5.69
CA VAL A 80 16.46 24.73 -4.43
C VAL A 80 15.50 25.14 -3.31
N LYS A 81 15.19 26.44 -3.19
CA LYS A 81 14.24 26.94 -2.19
C LYS A 81 12.82 26.45 -2.43
N GLY A 82 12.41 26.30 -3.69
CA GLY A 82 11.12 25.73 -4.07
C GLY A 82 11.00 24.24 -3.73
N ARG A 83 12.07 23.46 -3.95
CA ARG A 83 12.14 22.04 -3.57
C ARG A 83 12.11 21.83 -2.06
N ASN A 84 12.76 22.72 -1.31
CA ASN A 84 12.82 22.68 0.16
C ASN A 84 11.72 23.49 0.86
N ALA A 85 10.74 23.99 0.12
CA ALA A 85 9.64 24.76 0.68
C ALA A 85 8.73 23.83 1.52
N LYS A 86 8.93 23.86 2.84
CA LYS A 86 8.00 23.22 3.78
C LYS A 86 6.60 23.84 3.62
N LYS A 87 5.58 22.99 3.55
CA LYS A 87 4.18 23.40 3.41
C LYS A 87 3.63 23.89 4.74
N TYR A 88 3.86 25.16 5.07
CA TYR A 88 3.28 25.82 6.24
C TYR A 88 1.99 26.56 5.89
N ARG A 89 1.06 26.61 6.84
CA ARG A 89 -0.01 27.60 6.82
C ARG A 89 0.60 28.96 7.18
N LYS A 90 0.93 29.76 6.16
CA LYS A 90 1.56 31.08 6.37
C LYS A 90 0.61 31.98 7.18
N ASN A 91 1.15 32.70 8.15
CA ASN A 91 0.42 33.63 9.02
C ASN A 91 -0.63 32.96 9.91
N ILE A 92 -0.47 31.68 10.22
CA ILE A 92 -1.38 30.93 11.08
C ILE A 92 -0.54 30.24 12.16
N GLU A 93 -0.80 30.59 13.41
CA GLU A 93 -0.14 29.97 14.55
C GLU A 93 -0.65 28.54 14.80
N TYR A 94 0.21 27.74 15.42
CA TYR A 94 -0.17 26.44 15.93
C TYR A 94 -1.27 26.60 17.00
N GLY A 95 -2.27 25.73 17.01
CA GLY A 95 -3.43 25.85 17.89
C GLY A 95 -4.60 26.67 17.32
N SER A 96 -4.49 27.18 16.10
CA SER A 96 -5.58 27.86 15.36
C SER A 96 -6.73 26.94 14.89
N ALA A 97 -6.77 25.70 15.36
CA ALA A 97 -7.87 24.78 15.05
C ALA A 97 -9.17 25.32 15.66
N ARG A 98 -10.25 25.25 14.88
CA ARG A 98 -11.60 25.62 15.31
C ARG A 98 -12.57 24.54 14.91
N TRP A 99 -13.73 24.51 15.57
CA TRP A 99 -14.88 23.76 15.10
C TRP A 99 -15.25 24.22 13.68
N GLY A 100 -15.46 23.24 12.80
CA GLY A 100 -15.92 23.48 11.44
C GLY A 100 -17.37 23.97 11.46
N ARG A 101 -17.73 24.76 10.45
CA ARG A 101 -19.11 25.15 10.16
C ARG A 101 -19.60 24.40 8.92
N PRO A 102 -20.93 24.31 8.68
CA PRO A 102 -21.47 23.66 7.48
C PRO A 102 -20.88 24.19 6.17
N GLU A 103 -20.51 25.47 6.11
CA GLU A 103 -19.88 26.08 4.93
C GLU A 103 -18.48 25.52 4.65
N ASP A 104 -17.75 25.07 5.69
CA ASP A 104 -16.40 24.53 5.54
C ASP A 104 -16.41 23.14 4.87
N ILE A 105 -17.44 22.32 5.14
CA ILE A 105 -17.57 20.98 4.56
C ILE A 105 -18.28 20.99 3.19
N LYS A 106 -19.16 21.97 2.95
CA LYS A 106 -20.03 22.05 1.77
C LYS A 106 -19.32 21.83 0.42
N PRO A 107 -18.10 22.36 0.17
CA PRO A 107 -17.38 22.10 -1.08
C PRO A 107 -17.00 20.64 -1.31
N PHE A 108 -16.97 19.83 -0.26
CA PHE A 108 -16.60 18.43 -0.27
C PHE A 108 -17.81 17.48 -0.35
N ILE A 109 -19.03 18.01 -0.43
CA ILE A 109 -20.27 17.23 -0.48
C ILE A 109 -20.74 17.08 -1.93
N ASP A 110 -21.09 15.86 -2.33
CA ASP A 110 -21.79 15.61 -3.59
C ASP A 110 -23.28 15.98 -3.45
N PRO A 111 -23.89 16.65 -4.45
CA PRO A 111 -25.31 16.99 -4.41
C PRO A 111 -26.21 15.75 -4.29
N THR A 112 -25.77 14.60 -4.81
CA THR A 112 -26.50 13.34 -4.68
C THR A 112 -26.16 12.70 -3.34
N PHE A 113 -27.11 12.62 -2.42
CA PHE A 113 -26.90 12.07 -1.06
C PHE A 113 -26.18 10.71 -1.08
N ARG A 114 -26.64 9.78 -1.93
CA ARG A 114 -26.07 8.43 -2.08
C ARG A 114 -24.62 8.38 -2.58
N ASN A 115 -24.09 9.47 -3.12
CA ASN A 115 -22.70 9.57 -3.57
C ASN A 115 -21.78 10.16 -2.50
N ASN A 116 -22.15 10.01 -1.22
CA ASN A 116 -21.35 10.51 -0.11
C ASN A 116 -21.14 9.45 0.98
N VAL A 117 -19.99 9.56 1.64
CA VAL A 117 -19.75 9.00 2.97
C VAL A 117 -20.47 9.86 3.98
N ILE A 118 -21.26 9.23 4.86
CA ILE A 118 -21.90 9.89 5.99
C ILE A 118 -20.87 10.01 7.11
N LEU A 119 -20.62 11.23 7.58
CA LEU A 119 -19.74 11.49 8.74
C LEU A 119 -20.57 11.77 9.99
N THR A 120 -21.57 12.65 9.85
CA THR A 120 -22.53 13.03 10.88
C THR A 120 -23.92 13.19 10.24
N GLU A 121 -24.89 13.72 10.98
CA GLU A 121 -26.20 14.09 10.45
C GLU A 121 -26.09 15.14 9.31
N THR A 122 -25.21 16.12 9.48
CA THR A 122 -25.06 17.29 8.59
C THR A 122 -23.84 17.23 7.68
N GLU A 123 -22.72 16.65 8.14
CA GLU A 123 -21.45 16.60 7.41
C GLU A 123 -21.32 15.30 6.60
N ARG A 124 -20.86 15.44 5.35
CA ARG A 124 -20.71 14.35 4.38
C ARG A 124 -19.44 14.54 3.56
N LEU A 125 -18.94 13.46 2.97
CA LEU A 125 -17.76 13.49 2.11
C LEU A 125 -18.04 12.80 0.78
N THR A 126 -17.83 13.50 -0.33
CA THR A 126 -18.08 12.97 -1.67
C THR A 126 -17.29 11.69 -1.96
N MET A 127 -17.96 10.73 -2.59
CA MET A 127 -17.35 9.52 -3.16
C MET A 127 -16.63 9.80 -4.49
N ASN A 128 -16.72 11.02 -5.03
CA ASN A 128 -16.00 11.39 -6.25
C ASN A 128 -14.48 11.45 -5.99
N ASN A 129 -13.71 10.71 -6.80
CA ASN A 129 -12.25 10.70 -6.75
C ASN A 129 -11.61 11.84 -7.55
N ARG A 130 -12.34 12.42 -8.51
CA ARG A 130 -11.85 13.48 -9.40
C ARG A 130 -12.87 14.63 -9.44
N PRO A 131 -13.00 15.41 -8.35
CA PRO A 131 -13.79 16.63 -8.39
C PRO A 131 -13.24 17.60 -9.45
N LYS A 132 -14.11 18.48 -9.97
CA LYS A 132 -13.72 19.49 -10.98
C LYS A 132 -12.57 20.38 -10.50
N ASP A 133 -12.56 20.71 -9.20
CA ASP A 133 -11.42 21.35 -8.55
C ASP A 133 -10.58 20.29 -7.81
N PRO A 134 -9.34 19.98 -8.28
CA PRO A 134 -8.45 19.02 -7.63
C PRO A 134 -8.13 19.35 -6.17
N ARG A 135 -8.23 20.61 -5.75
CA ARG A 135 -7.98 21.03 -4.35
C ARG A 135 -9.02 20.46 -3.38
N LEU A 136 -10.20 20.11 -3.91
CA LEU A 136 -11.31 19.54 -3.16
C LEU A 136 -11.23 18.01 -3.07
N ALA A 137 -10.27 17.37 -3.77
CA ALA A 137 -10.05 15.94 -3.60
C ALA A 137 -9.57 15.67 -2.17
N ARG A 138 -10.22 14.71 -1.51
CA ARG A 138 -9.91 14.28 -0.15
C ARG A 138 -9.76 12.77 -0.09
N ASN A 139 -8.88 12.33 0.80
CA ASN A 139 -8.82 10.93 1.22
C ASN A 139 -10.17 10.56 1.85
N LYS A 140 -10.66 9.35 1.54
CA LYS A 140 -11.97 8.83 1.96
C LYS A 140 -11.87 7.87 3.15
N ASN A 141 -10.65 7.64 3.64
CA ASN A 141 -10.40 6.87 4.86
C ASN A 141 -10.91 7.68 6.06
N VAL A 142 -11.72 7.05 6.89
CA VAL A 142 -12.32 7.64 8.08
C VAL A 142 -11.96 6.76 9.26
N MET A 143 -11.39 7.36 10.31
CA MET A 143 -11.13 6.71 11.58
C MET A 143 -12.18 7.16 12.59
N VAL A 144 -12.95 6.22 13.12
CA VAL A 144 -13.97 6.47 14.15
C VAL A 144 -13.47 5.92 15.48
N VAL A 145 -13.20 6.81 16.43
CA VAL A 145 -12.75 6.43 17.78
C VAL A 145 -13.90 6.62 18.76
N GLY A 146 -14.22 5.59 19.52
CA GLY A 146 -15.25 5.64 20.55
C GLY A 146 -15.22 4.40 21.42
N GLY A 147 -15.53 4.56 22.71
CA GLY A 147 -15.57 3.45 23.68
C GLY A 147 -16.61 2.38 23.33
N SER A 148 -16.59 1.27 24.05
CA SER A 148 -17.64 0.26 23.94
C SER A 148 -19.02 0.87 24.26
N GLY A 149 -20.06 0.45 23.55
CA GLY A 149 -21.42 0.98 23.72
C GLY A 149 -21.69 2.37 23.12
N SER A 150 -20.69 3.07 22.56
CA SER A 150 -20.86 4.40 21.94
C SER A 150 -21.72 4.40 20.65
N GLY A 151 -22.08 3.23 20.13
CA GLY A 151 -22.95 3.09 18.97
C GLY A 151 -22.27 3.24 17.61
N LYS A 152 -20.94 3.09 17.52
CA LYS A 152 -20.16 3.14 16.25
C LYS A 152 -20.81 2.34 15.11
N THR A 153 -21.13 1.08 15.38
CA THR A 153 -21.74 0.16 14.41
C THR A 153 -23.13 0.65 13.98
N ARG A 154 -23.95 1.11 14.94
CA ARG A 154 -25.34 1.54 14.71
C ARG A 154 -25.44 2.88 13.98
N PHE A 155 -24.64 3.86 14.38
CA PHE A 155 -24.78 5.25 13.92
C PHE A 155 -23.86 5.61 12.76
N TRP A 156 -22.77 4.86 12.53
CA TRP A 156 -21.84 5.16 11.45
C TRP A 156 -21.71 4.02 10.43
N LEU A 157 -21.40 2.80 10.88
CA LEU A 157 -21.14 1.66 9.98
C LEU A 157 -22.39 1.27 9.19
N LYS A 158 -23.49 0.95 9.88
CA LYS A 158 -24.75 0.52 9.25
C LYS A 158 -25.31 1.57 8.28
N PRO A 159 -25.43 2.87 8.63
CA PRO A 159 -25.90 3.89 7.69
C PRO A 159 -25.04 4.01 6.43
N ASN A 160 -23.71 3.87 6.54
CA ASN A 160 -22.81 3.89 5.38
C ASN A 160 -22.91 2.61 4.53
N LEU A 161 -23.13 1.44 5.15
CA LEU A 161 -23.40 0.18 4.44
C LEU A 161 -24.72 0.24 3.67
N MET A 162 -25.76 0.79 4.30
CA MET A 162 -27.10 0.95 3.72
C MET A 162 -27.16 1.95 2.55
N GLN A 163 -26.10 2.73 2.28
CA GLN A 163 -26.03 3.57 1.08
C GLN A 163 -25.99 2.76 -0.23
N CYS A 164 -25.52 1.50 -0.19
CA CYS A 164 -25.53 0.56 -1.31
C CYS A 164 -24.88 1.08 -2.62
N HIS A 165 -23.90 1.99 -2.51
CA HIS A 165 -23.24 2.62 -3.66
C HIS A 165 -21.91 1.95 -4.07
N SER A 166 -21.34 1.11 -3.20
CA SER A 166 -20.00 0.53 -3.32
C SER A 166 -20.02 -0.98 -3.06
N SER A 167 -18.98 -1.71 -3.45
CA SER A 167 -18.72 -3.03 -2.85
C SER A 167 -18.21 -2.84 -1.43
N TYR A 168 -18.52 -3.77 -0.52
CA TYR A 168 -18.21 -3.64 0.90
C TYR A 168 -17.43 -4.84 1.41
N VAL A 169 -16.47 -4.59 2.28
CA VAL A 169 -15.77 -5.59 3.08
C VAL A 169 -15.99 -5.20 4.53
N VAL A 170 -16.74 -5.98 5.28
CA VAL A 170 -17.22 -5.62 6.61
C VAL A 170 -16.61 -6.58 7.63
N THR A 171 -15.79 -6.06 8.54
CA THR A 171 -15.38 -6.82 9.73
C THR A 171 -16.46 -6.69 10.78
N ASP A 172 -16.97 -7.80 11.29
CA ASP A 172 -18.12 -7.84 12.21
C ASP A 172 -17.85 -8.80 13.37
N PRO A 173 -17.36 -8.30 14.53
CA PRO A 173 -17.04 -9.14 15.68
C PRO A 173 -18.22 -9.94 16.25
N LYS A 174 -19.47 -9.60 15.89
CA LYS A 174 -20.69 -10.22 16.45
C LYS A 174 -21.55 -10.91 15.41
N GLY A 175 -21.19 -10.85 14.13
CA GLY A 175 -22.02 -11.33 13.03
C GLY A 175 -23.39 -10.64 12.92
N SER A 176 -23.61 -9.53 13.63
CA SER A 176 -24.92 -8.85 13.69
C SER A 176 -25.22 -8.03 12.44
N VAL A 177 -24.19 -7.50 11.79
CA VAL A 177 -24.34 -6.60 10.64
C VAL A 177 -24.88 -7.34 9.43
N VAL A 178 -24.40 -8.58 9.18
CA VAL A 178 -24.93 -9.39 8.07
C VAL A 178 -26.39 -9.78 8.30
N VAL A 179 -26.78 -10.09 9.54
CA VAL A 179 -28.17 -10.43 9.88
C VAL A 179 -29.10 -9.24 9.68
N GLU A 180 -28.68 -8.05 10.11
CA GLU A 180 -29.51 -6.85 10.05
C GLU A 180 -29.55 -6.18 8.66
N CYS A 181 -28.43 -6.20 7.92
CA CYS A 181 -28.30 -5.48 6.64
C CYS A 181 -28.21 -6.40 5.41
N GLY A 182 -28.01 -7.71 5.58
CA GLY A 182 -27.81 -8.64 4.46
C GLY A 182 -29.00 -8.68 3.50
N GLN A 183 -30.23 -8.70 4.01
CA GLN A 183 -31.42 -8.74 3.15
C GLN A 183 -31.58 -7.47 2.30
N LEU A 184 -31.17 -6.31 2.81
CA LEU A 184 -31.14 -5.07 2.03
C LEU A 184 -30.14 -5.19 0.87
N LEU A 185 -28.94 -5.68 1.16
CA LEU A 185 -27.89 -5.84 0.16
C LEU A 185 -28.31 -6.83 -0.94
N LEU A 186 -28.96 -7.95 -0.59
CA LEU A 186 -29.50 -8.90 -1.57
C LEU A 186 -30.53 -8.23 -2.49
N ARG A 187 -31.43 -7.41 -1.94
CA ARG A 187 -32.44 -6.66 -2.72
C ARG A 187 -31.79 -5.64 -3.66
N GLU A 188 -30.66 -5.06 -3.26
CA GLU A 188 -29.85 -4.14 -4.08
C GLU A 188 -28.89 -4.86 -5.05
N GLY A 189 -29.04 -6.18 -5.20
CA GLY A 189 -28.32 -6.98 -6.20
C GLY A 189 -26.89 -7.36 -5.81
N TYR A 190 -26.53 -7.27 -4.53
CA TYR A 190 -25.20 -7.66 -4.06
C TYR A 190 -25.04 -9.18 -4.06
N LYS A 191 -23.86 -9.65 -4.46
CA LYS A 191 -23.37 -10.96 -4.06
C LYS A 191 -22.88 -10.88 -2.61
N ILE A 192 -23.40 -11.73 -1.73
CA ILE A 192 -22.95 -11.80 -0.33
C ILE A 192 -21.94 -12.92 -0.20
N LYS A 193 -20.82 -12.63 0.45
CA LYS A 193 -19.76 -13.58 0.83
C LYS A 193 -19.56 -13.52 2.33
N ILE A 194 -19.34 -14.65 2.98
CA ILE A 194 -19.20 -14.72 4.44
C ILE A 194 -18.00 -15.59 4.79
N LEU A 195 -17.00 -14.99 5.45
CA LEU A 195 -15.93 -15.71 6.12
C LEU A 195 -16.19 -15.63 7.63
N ASN A 196 -16.49 -16.76 8.27
CA ASN A 196 -16.84 -16.82 9.67
C ASN A 196 -15.83 -17.65 10.45
N THR A 197 -14.97 -16.97 11.21
CA THR A 197 -13.94 -17.62 12.05
C THR A 197 -14.43 -17.94 13.46
N ILE A 198 -15.65 -17.53 13.83
CA ILE A 198 -16.31 -17.99 15.08
C ILE A 198 -16.99 -19.34 14.85
N ASN A 199 -17.67 -19.49 13.71
CA ASN A 199 -18.39 -20.72 13.37
C ASN A 199 -18.17 -21.09 11.90
N PHE A 200 -17.21 -22.00 11.68
CA PHE A 200 -16.82 -22.49 10.36
C PHE A 200 -17.97 -23.14 9.58
N SER A 201 -18.92 -23.80 10.26
CA SER A 201 -20.08 -24.40 9.58
C SER A 201 -21.03 -23.37 8.92
N LYS A 202 -20.92 -22.09 9.31
CA LYS A 202 -21.66 -20.96 8.73
C LYS A 202 -20.76 -20.05 7.90
N SER A 203 -19.59 -20.53 7.51
CA SER A 203 -18.65 -19.83 6.64
C SER A 203 -18.72 -20.39 5.22
N MET A 204 -18.38 -19.53 4.25
CA MET A 204 -17.93 -19.96 2.94
C MET A 204 -16.45 -20.34 3.01
N HIS A 205 -15.99 -21.13 2.05
CA HIS A 205 -14.62 -21.63 2.00
C HIS A 205 -13.67 -20.58 1.43
N TYR A 206 -12.49 -20.47 2.03
CA TYR A 206 -11.44 -19.54 1.64
C TYR A 206 -10.14 -20.32 1.45
N ASN A 207 -9.74 -20.53 0.20
CA ASN A 207 -8.46 -21.16 -0.10
C ASN A 207 -7.43 -20.12 -0.58
N PRO A 208 -6.37 -19.85 0.21
CA PRO A 208 -5.37 -18.86 -0.17
C PRO A 208 -4.62 -19.18 -1.48
N PHE A 209 -4.52 -20.46 -1.87
CA PHE A 209 -3.86 -20.84 -3.13
C PHE A 209 -4.65 -20.41 -4.37
N ALA A 210 -5.96 -20.21 -4.27
CA ALA A 210 -6.80 -19.74 -5.37
C ALA A 210 -6.40 -18.34 -5.89
N TYR A 211 -5.63 -17.60 -5.08
CA TYR A 211 -5.24 -16.22 -5.36
C TYR A 211 -3.76 -16.04 -5.71
N ILE A 212 -3.01 -17.14 -5.80
CA ILE A 212 -1.61 -17.11 -6.22
C ILE A 212 -1.57 -17.10 -7.75
N LYS A 213 -0.92 -16.09 -8.34
CA LYS A 213 -0.72 -15.99 -9.80
C LYS A 213 0.76 -15.96 -10.19
N SER A 214 1.64 -15.77 -9.21
CA SER A 214 3.06 -15.55 -9.43
C SER A 214 3.90 -15.95 -8.21
N GLU A 215 5.20 -16.12 -8.41
CA GLU A 215 6.18 -16.35 -7.34
C GLU A 215 6.16 -15.24 -6.27
N LYS A 216 5.89 -14.00 -6.70
CA LYS A 216 5.76 -12.84 -5.81
C LYS A 216 4.59 -13.03 -4.84
N ASP A 217 3.50 -13.63 -5.28
CA ASP A 217 2.31 -13.84 -4.45
C ASP A 217 2.53 -14.95 -3.43
N ILE A 218 3.32 -15.97 -3.76
CA ILE A 218 3.81 -16.97 -2.80
C ILE A 218 4.56 -16.27 -1.67
N LEU A 219 5.55 -15.42 -2.01
CA LEU A 219 6.33 -14.69 -1.00
C LEU A 219 5.46 -13.77 -0.12
N LYS A 220 4.49 -13.07 -0.72
CA LYS A 220 3.52 -12.25 0.04
C LYS A 220 2.70 -13.10 1.01
N LEU A 221 2.20 -14.25 0.55
CA LEU A 221 1.38 -15.16 1.36
C LEU A 221 2.19 -15.73 2.53
N VAL A 222 3.41 -16.20 2.27
CA VAL A 222 4.33 -16.70 3.31
C VAL A 222 4.64 -15.61 4.33
N THR A 223 4.91 -14.39 3.87
CA THR A 223 5.15 -13.24 4.76
C THR A 223 3.94 -12.96 5.65
N ALA A 224 2.73 -12.99 5.08
CA ALA A 224 1.50 -12.78 5.83
C ALA A 224 1.24 -13.89 6.85
N LEU A 225 1.48 -15.15 6.48
CA LEU A 225 1.34 -16.30 7.37
C LEU A 225 2.31 -16.20 8.56
N ILE A 226 3.60 -15.95 8.30
CA ILE A 226 4.62 -15.85 9.35
C ILE A 226 4.36 -14.66 10.28
N ALA A 227 3.96 -13.51 9.74
CA ALA A 227 3.68 -12.31 10.53
C ALA A 227 2.50 -12.52 11.50
N ASN A 228 1.49 -13.29 11.10
CA ASN A 228 0.25 -13.48 11.86
C ASN A 228 0.21 -14.76 12.71
N THR A 229 1.19 -15.64 12.58
CA THR A 229 1.36 -16.83 13.43
C THR A 229 2.52 -16.66 14.43
N LYS A 230 3.07 -15.45 14.52
CA LYS A 230 4.10 -15.11 15.48
C LYS A 230 3.44 -14.91 16.84
N GLY A 231 3.75 -15.76 17.82
CA GLY A 231 3.31 -15.52 19.21
C GLY A 231 3.90 -14.22 19.77
N GLU A 232 3.34 -13.70 20.88
CA GLU A 232 3.74 -12.44 21.54
C GLU A 232 5.21 -12.37 22.02
N GLY A 233 6.02 -13.39 21.73
CA GLY A 233 7.44 -13.43 22.04
C GLY A 233 8.27 -12.43 21.23
N LYS A 234 9.37 -11.95 21.86
CA LYS A 234 10.46 -11.22 21.19
C LYS A 234 10.75 -11.86 19.85
N ALA A 235 10.94 -11.02 18.83
CA ALA A 235 11.27 -11.43 17.47
C ALA A 235 12.12 -12.71 17.48
N GLY A 236 11.49 -13.83 17.09
CA GLY A 236 12.23 -15.05 16.79
C GLY A 236 13.39 -14.64 15.89
N ASP A 237 14.59 -15.13 16.23
CA ASP A 237 15.84 -14.77 15.56
C ASP A 237 15.60 -14.68 14.03
N ASP A 238 16.09 -13.61 13.39
CA ASP A 238 15.93 -13.33 11.96
C ASP A 238 16.33 -14.55 11.11
N PHE A 239 17.23 -15.37 11.64
CA PHE A 239 17.56 -16.70 11.12
C PHE A 239 16.34 -17.63 10.94
N TRP A 240 15.53 -17.85 11.99
CA TRP A 240 14.40 -18.77 11.95
C TRP A 240 13.34 -18.30 10.96
N VAL A 241 13.02 -17.01 10.97
CA VAL A 241 12.07 -16.42 10.02
C VAL A 241 12.52 -16.63 8.58
N LYS A 242 13.81 -16.43 8.27
CA LYS A 242 14.35 -16.67 6.93
C LYS A 242 14.30 -18.14 6.55
N ALA A 243 14.63 -19.04 7.47
CA ALA A 243 14.63 -20.47 7.23
C ALA A 243 13.20 -21.01 6.99
N GLU A 244 12.23 -20.60 7.82
CA GLU A 244 10.81 -20.89 7.63
C GLU A 244 10.31 -20.35 6.29
N THR A 245 10.73 -19.12 5.93
CA THR A 245 10.37 -18.51 4.64
C THR A 245 10.86 -19.36 3.47
N LEU A 246 12.11 -19.85 3.51
CA LEU A 246 12.65 -20.71 2.46
C LEU A 246 11.85 -21.99 2.30
N LEU A 247 11.55 -22.68 3.41
CA LEU A 247 10.81 -23.93 3.37
C LEU A 247 9.37 -23.72 2.89
N TYR A 248 8.62 -22.78 3.48
CA TYR A 248 7.26 -22.50 3.03
C TYR A 248 7.19 -22.07 1.57
N THR A 249 8.11 -21.22 1.13
CA THR A 249 8.15 -20.77 -0.27
C THR A 249 8.43 -21.93 -1.22
N ALA A 250 9.33 -22.85 -0.85
CA ALA A 250 9.59 -24.06 -1.62
C ALA A 250 8.35 -24.95 -1.72
N LEU A 251 7.74 -25.29 -0.58
CA LEU A 251 6.59 -26.20 -0.54
C LEU A 251 5.35 -25.60 -1.21
N MET A 252 5.00 -24.34 -0.92
CA MET A 252 3.89 -23.67 -1.58
C MET A 252 4.14 -23.47 -3.08
N GLY A 253 5.40 -23.24 -3.49
CA GLY A 253 5.78 -23.19 -4.91
C GLY A 253 5.61 -24.54 -5.61
N TYR A 254 6.01 -25.63 -4.96
CA TYR A 254 5.78 -26.97 -5.48
C TYR A 254 4.28 -27.25 -5.62
N ILE A 255 3.49 -27.00 -4.58
CA ILE A 255 2.03 -27.21 -4.61
C ILE A 255 1.38 -26.38 -5.73
N HIS A 256 1.74 -25.11 -5.86
CA HIS A 256 1.13 -24.24 -6.85
C HIS A 256 1.42 -24.66 -8.31
N TYR A 257 2.68 -25.03 -8.61
CA TYR A 257 3.10 -25.30 -9.98
C TYR A 257 2.99 -26.77 -10.40
N GLU A 258 3.23 -27.73 -9.49
CA GLU A 258 3.28 -29.15 -9.83
C GLU A 258 2.05 -29.94 -9.33
N ALA A 259 1.41 -29.54 -8.23
CA ALA A 259 0.27 -30.29 -7.70
C ALA A 259 -1.01 -30.05 -8.53
N PRO A 260 -1.89 -31.08 -8.64
CA PRO A 260 -3.23 -30.93 -9.21
C PRO A 260 -4.05 -29.85 -8.50
N GLU A 261 -4.96 -29.18 -9.20
CA GLU A 261 -5.76 -28.09 -8.62
C GLU A 261 -6.54 -28.49 -7.36
N SER A 262 -7.01 -29.74 -7.26
CA SER A 262 -7.69 -30.27 -6.08
C SER A 262 -6.81 -30.36 -4.83
N GLU A 263 -5.49 -30.43 -5.01
CA GLU A 263 -4.49 -30.55 -3.96
C GLU A 263 -3.81 -29.21 -3.65
N ARG A 264 -4.21 -28.11 -4.31
CA ARG A 264 -3.65 -26.78 -4.06
C ARG A 264 -4.29 -26.15 -2.84
N ASN A 265 -3.99 -26.65 -1.65
CA ASN A 265 -4.57 -26.18 -0.39
C ASN A 265 -3.60 -26.36 0.80
N PHE A 266 -3.99 -25.85 1.96
CA PHE A 266 -3.16 -25.90 3.18
C PHE A 266 -3.04 -27.30 3.78
N THR A 267 -3.98 -28.21 3.49
CA THR A 267 -3.87 -29.61 3.94
C THR A 267 -2.65 -30.27 3.31
N THR A 268 -2.47 -30.12 2.00
CA THR A 268 -1.29 -30.64 1.28
C THR A 268 0.00 -30.03 1.81
N LEU A 269 0.01 -28.73 2.16
CA LEU A 269 1.18 -28.08 2.76
C LEU A 269 1.60 -28.74 4.08
N ILE A 270 0.63 -29.08 4.93
CA ILE A 270 0.87 -29.74 6.22
C ILE A 270 1.36 -31.16 5.99
N GLU A 271 0.76 -31.89 5.05
CA GLU A 271 1.18 -33.24 4.68
C GLU A 271 2.63 -33.27 4.20
N LEU A 272 3.04 -32.30 3.36
CA LEU A 272 4.44 -32.17 2.93
C LEU A 272 5.38 -31.85 4.09
N ILE A 273 4.99 -31.00 5.04
CA ILE A 273 5.81 -30.72 6.23
C ILE A 273 5.95 -31.98 7.09
N ASN A 274 4.87 -32.72 7.31
CA ASN A 274 4.88 -33.96 8.08
C ASN A 274 5.70 -35.06 7.38
N ALA A 275 5.71 -35.08 6.04
CA ALA A 275 6.51 -36.01 5.24
C ALA A 275 7.99 -35.62 5.12
N SER A 276 8.38 -34.41 5.54
CA SER A 276 9.76 -33.92 5.48
C SER A 276 10.60 -34.42 6.68
N GLU A 277 10.61 -35.72 6.96
CA GLU A 277 11.37 -36.29 8.09
C GLU A 277 12.88 -36.03 7.95
N VAL A 278 13.55 -35.72 9.06
CA VAL A 278 15.01 -35.52 9.10
C VAL A 278 15.62 -36.42 10.17
N ARG A 279 16.65 -37.17 9.80
CA ARG A 279 17.49 -37.97 10.69
C ARG A 279 18.76 -37.20 11.02
N GLU A 280 19.09 -37.09 12.31
CA GLU A 280 20.25 -36.30 12.77
C GLU A 280 21.58 -37.05 12.59
N ASP A 281 21.51 -38.38 12.51
CA ASP A 281 22.61 -39.33 12.45
C ASP A 281 22.93 -39.85 11.03
N ASP A 282 22.08 -39.49 10.05
CA ASP A 282 22.20 -39.92 8.65
C ASP A 282 21.91 -38.73 7.73
N GLU A 283 22.97 -38.03 7.30
CA GLU A 283 22.86 -36.88 6.38
C GLU A 283 22.49 -37.29 4.95
N ASP A 284 22.71 -38.56 4.59
CA ASP A 284 22.38 -39.11 3.28
C ASP A 284 20.91 -39.59 3.20
N PHE A 285 20.19 -39.59 4.32
CA PHE A 285 18.78 -39.93 4.37
C PHE A 285 17.95 -38.98 3.51
N GLN A 286 17.17 -39.55 2.59
CA GLN A 286 16.21 -38.81 1.78
C GLN A 286 14.78 -39.19 2.17
N ASN A 287 13.99 -38.19 2.56
CA ASN A 287 12.56 -38.36 2.80
C ASN A 287 11.76 -38.27 1.49
N PRO A 288 10.45 -38.58 1.49
CA PRO A 288 9.62 -38.49 0.29
C PRO A 288 9.66 -37.12 -0.39
N VAL A 289 9.73 -36.03 0.38
CA VAL A 289 9.80 -34.67 -0.14
C VAL A 289 11.14 -34.39 -0.82
N ASP A 290 12.25 -34.88 -0.26
CA ASP A 290 13.57 -34.80 -0.89
C ASP A 290 13.56 -35.45 -2.28
N LEU A 291 12.96 -36.64 -2.39
CA LEU A 291 12.83 -37.37 -3.66
C LEU A 291 11.94 -36.61 -4.66
N MET A 292 10.85 -36.00 -4.19
CA MET A 292 9.97 -35.16 -5.02
C MET A 292 10.70 -33.96 -5.60
N PHE A 293 11.51 -33.27 -4.79
CA PHE A 293 12.30 -32.13 -5.25
C PHE A 293 13.47 -32.54 -6.14
N ALA A 294 14.11 -33.69 -5.89
CA ALA A 294 15.15 -34.23 -6.76
C ALA A 294 14.59 -34.57 -8.15
N ALA A 295 13.43 -35.24 -8.23
CA ALA A 295 12.77 -35.54 -9.49
C ALA A 295 12.33 -34.26 -10.24
N LEU A 296 11.89 -33.23 -9.52
CA LEU A 296 11.58 -31.93 -10.11
C LEU A 296 12.84 -31.24 -10.63
N GLU A 297 13.94 -31.31 -9.90
CA GLU A 297 15.23 -30.74 -10.32
C GLU A 297 15.80 -31.40 -11.58
N GLU A 298 15.65 -32.72 -11.72
CA GLU A 298 16.06 -33.43 -12.94
C GLU A 298 15.27 -32.97 -14.17
N ARG A 299 13.99 -32.62 -13.97
CA ARG A 299 13.13 -32.07 -15.03
C ARG A 299 13.41 -30.59 -15.32
N ASP A 300 13.53 -29.77 -14.29
CA ASP A 300 13.77 -28.34 -14.36
C ASP A 300 14.59 -27.85 -13.15
N SER A 301 15.90 -27.69 -13.36
CA SER A 301 16.84 -27.28 -12.31
C SER A 301 16.73 -25.80 -11.93
N GLU A 302 16.14 -24.96 -12.80
CA GLU A 302 15.92 -23.54 -12.55
C GLU A 302 14.53 -23.25 -11.95
N HIS A 303 13.73 -24.29 -11.73
CA HIS A 303 12.39 -24.17 -11.13
C HIS A 303 12.43 -23.44 -9.78
N PHE A 304 11.54 -22.47 -9.59
CA PHE A 304 11.51 -21.60 -8.41
C PHE A 304 11.49 -22.38 -7.09
N ALA A 305 10.63 -23.40 -6.99
CA ALA A 305 10.50 -24.22 -5.79
C ALA A 305 11.81 -24.96 -5.45
N VAL A 306 12.48 -25.54 -6.46
CA VAL A 306 13.76 -26.25 -6.32
C VAL A 306 14.83 -25.31 -5.78
N ARG A 307 14.92 -24.10 -6.33
CA ARG A 307 15.91 -23.10 -5.90
C ARG A 307 15.74 -22.67 -4.45
N GLN A 308 14.51 -22.61 -3.94
CA GLN A 308 14.27 -22.31 -2.52
C GLN A 308 14.55 -23.54 -1.64
N TYR A 309 14.15 -24.73 -2.09
CA TYR A 309 14.36 -25.97 -1.34
C TYR A 309 15.86 -26.29 -1.16
N LYS A 310 16.67 -26.11 -2.21
CA LYS A 310 18.13 -26.25 -2.13
C LYS A 310 18.76 -25.39 -1.04
N LYS A 311 18.29 -24.14 -0.89
CA LYS A 311 18.80 -23.24 0.16
C LYS A 311 18.39 -23.71 1.55
N TYR A 312 17.19 -24.26 1.70
CA TYR A 312 16.75 -24.89 2.94
C TYR A 312 17.60 -26.14 3.28
N LYS A 313 17.89 -26.99 2.29
CA LYS A 313 18.73 -28.20 2.45
C LYS A 313 20.21 -27.93 2.80
N LEU A 314 20.66 -26.66 2.78
CA LEU A 314 21.97 -26.28 3.33
C LEU A 314 22.00 -26.32 4.87
N ALA A 315 20.84 -26.40 5.53
CA ALA A 315 20.77 -26.54 6.98
C ALA A 315 21.18 -27.95 7.42
N ALA A 316 22.06 -28.05 8.41
CA ALA A 316 22.43 -29.33 9.05
C ALA A 316 21.20 -30.03 9.66
N GLY A 317 21.23 -31.36 9.78
CA GLY A 317 20.07 -32.17 10.20
C GLY A 317 19.36 -31.67 11.47
N LYS A 318 20.12 -31.34 12.52
CA LYS A 318 19.56 -30.78 13.77
C LYS A 318 18.85 -29.43 13.54
N THR A 319 19.41 -28.57 12.69
CA THR A 319 18.81 -27.27 12.37
C THR A 319 17.58 -27.43 11.47
N ALA A 320 17.64 -28.32 10.47
CA ALA A 320 16.51 -28.64 9.60
C ALA A 320 15.31 -29.17 10.40
N LYS A 321 15.55 -30.05 11.37
CA LYS A 321 14.53 -30.55 12.30
C LYS A 321 13.91 -29.43 13.15
N SER A 322 14.72 -28.52 13.69
CA SER A 322 14.19 -27.34 14.40
C SER A 322 13.34 -26.43 13.51
N ILE A 323 13.72 -26.23 12.25
CA ILE A 323 12.94 -25.45 11.28
C ILE A 323 11.58 -26.13 11.03
N LEU A 324 11.56 -27.45 10.86
CA LEU A 324 10.33 -28.22 10.65
C LEU A 324 9.39 -28.15 11.84
N ILE A 325 9.91 -28.30 13.06
CA ILE A 325 9.13 -28.14 14.30
C ILE A 325 8.52 -26.73 14.35
N SER A 326 9.30 -25.70 14.02
CA SER A 326 8.82 -24.31 14.00
C SER A 326 7.72 -24.09 12.96
N CYS A 327 7.88 -24.64 11.75
CA CYS A 327 6.84 -24.58 10.71
C CYS A 327 5.57 -25.32 11.13
N GLY A 328 5.70 -26.57 11.61
CA GLY A 328 4.59 -27.37 12.10
C GLY A 328 3.81 -26.67 13.22
N ALA A 329 4.52 -26.05 14.19
CA ALA A 329 3.88 -25.31 15.27
C ALA A 329 3.02 -24.13 14.79
N ARG A 330 3.44 -23.42 13.74
CA ARG A 330 2.65 -22.31 13.15
C ARG A 330 1.41 -22.80 12.41
N LEU A 331 1.47 -23.99 11.84
CA LEU A 331 0.34 -24.60 11.13
C LEU A 331 -0.54 -25.48 12.02
N ALA A 332 -0.20 -25.67 13.29
CA ALA A 332 -0.99 -26.46 14.23
C ALA A 332 -2.50 -26.10 14.27
N PRO A 333 -2.95 -24.83 14.11
CA PRO A 333 -4.37 -24.54 14.01
C PRO A 333 -5.09 -25.27 12.87
N PHE A 334 -4.38 -25.60 11.78
CA PHE A 334 -4.91 -26.35 10.65
C PHE A 334 -4.98 -27.86 10.91
N ASP A 335 -4.56 -28.39 12.06
CA ASP A 335 -4.89 -29.77 12.42
C ASP A 335 -6.38 -29.94 12.75
N ILE A 336 -7.06 -28.83 13.07
CA ILE A 336 -8.51 -28.76 13.28
C ILE A 336 -9.21 -29.07 11.95
N LYS A 337 -10.05 -30.11 11.95
CA LYS A 337 -10.75 -30.58 10.73
C LYS A 337 -11.57 -29.46 10.09
N GLU A 338 -12.31 -28.71 10.89
CA GLU A 338 -13.15 -27.62 10.43
C GLU A 338 -12.35 -26.52 9.72
N LEU A 339 -11.10 -26.28 10.13
CA LEU A 339 -10.24 -25.30 9.47
C LEU A 339 -9.64 -25.83 8.17
N ARG A 340 -9.30 -27.13 8.11
CA ARG A 340 -8.91 -27.77 6.84
C ARG A 340 -10.04 -27.74 5.84
N ASP A 341 -11.23 -28.11 6.29
CA ASP A 341 -12.44 -28.08 5.49
C ASP A 341 -12.65 -26.65 4.96
N LEU A 342 -12.61 -25.62 5.82
CA LEU A 342 -12.73 -24.20 5.42
C LEU A 342 -11.74 -23.77 4.32
N THR A 343 -10.52 -24.32 4.32
CA THR A 343 -9.44 -23.88 3.42
C THR A 343 -9.16 -24.82 2.25
N ALA A 344 -10.01 -25.83 2.05
CA ALA A 344 -9.85 -26.84 1.01
C ALA A 344 -10.05 -26.29 -0.42
N TYR A 345 -11.05 -25.42 -0.62
CA TYR A 345 -11.37 -24.78 -1.90
C TYR A 345 -11.84 -23.33 -1.67
N ASP A 346 -11.97 -22.54 -2.73
CA ASP A 346 -12.40 -21.15 -2.61
C ASP A 346 -13.83 -20.94 -3.08
N GLU A 347 -14.59 -20.19 -2.29
CA GLU A 347 -15.89 -19.65 -2.65
C GLU A 347 -15.93 -18.12 -2.50
N MET A 348 -14.84 -17.48 -2.05
CA MET A 348 -14.84 -16.07 -1.68
C MET A 348 -14.81 -15.14 -2.89
N GLU A 349 -14.17 -15.54 -3.99
CA GLU A 349 -13.98 -14.71 -5.19
C GLU A 349 -13.42 -13.30 -4.85
N LEU A 350 -12.36 -13.24 -4.03
CA LEU A 350 -11.84 -11.96 -3.49
C LEU A 350 -11.47 -10.94 -4.58
N ASP A 351 -11.02 -11.41 -5.74
CA ASP A 351 -10.65 -10.56 -6.86
C ASP A 351 -11.87 -9.94 -7.59
N ALA A 352 -13.07 -10.52 -7.45
CA ALA A 352 -14.28 -10.07 -8.12
C ALA A 352 -15.00 -8.92 -7.39
N LEU A 353 -14.58 -8.56 -6.17
CA LEU A 353 -15.22 -7.50 -5.36
C LEU A 353 -15.23 -6.14 -6.07
N GLY A 354 -14.23 -5.85 -6.90
CA GLY A 354 -14.12 -4.62 -7.68
C GLY A 354 -14.91 -4.62 -8.99
N ASP A 355 -15.30 -5.79 -9.50
CA ASP A 355 -15.95 -5.94 -10.80
C ASP A 355 -17.46 -5.75 -10.72
N ARG A 356 -18.04 -6.28 -9.64
CA ARG A 356 -19.49 -6.29 -9.39
C ARG A 356 -19.78 -6.02 -7.92
N LYS A 357 -20.97 -5.49 -7.64
CA LYS A 357 -21.43 -5.21 -6.27
C LYS A 357 -21.39 -6.49 -5.43
N THR A 358 -20.45 -6.52 -4.50
CA THR A 358 -20.21 -7.65 -3.60
C THR A 358 -20.05 -7.12 -2.17
N ALA A 359 -20.66 -7.81 -1.21
CA ALA A 359 -20.54 -7.54 0.21
C ALA A 359 -19.91 -8.75 0.89
N LEU A 360 -18.65 -8.63 1.25
CA LEU A 360 -17.90 -9.60 2.01
C LEU A 360 -18.02 -9.29 3.50
N PHE A 361 -18.56 -10.22 4.27
CA PHE A 361 -18.60 -10.15 5.73
C PHE A 361 -17.52 -11.07 6.31
N ILE A 362 -16.66 -10.52 7.14
CA ILE A 362 -15.63 -11.24 7.87
C ILE A 362 -16.02 -11.17 9.35
N ILE A 363 -16.52 -12.29 9.85
CA ILE A 363 -16.99 -12.44 11.22
C ILE A 363 -15.83 -12.97 12.06
N ILE A 364 -15.41 -12.17 13.05
CA ILE A 364 -14.27 -12.45 13.95
C ILE A 364 -14.76 -12.50 15.39
N SER A 365 -13.97 -13.04 16.31
CA SER A 365 -14.28 -12.95 17.75
C SER A 365 -13.69 -11.65 18.32
N ASP A 366 -14.41 -10.99 19.23
CA ASP A 366 -13.93 -9.84 19.99
C ASP A 366 -13.09 -10.24 21.22
N THR A 367 -13.09 -11.52 21.59
CA THR A 367 -12.40 -12.04 22.78
C THR A 367 -11.35 -13.11 22.50
N ASP A 368 -11.30 -13.64 21.27
CA ASP A 368 -10.43 -14.75 20.89
C ASP A 368 -9.73 -14.45 19.57
N ASP A 369 -8.40 -14.41 19.60
CA ASP A 369 -7.55 -14.08 18.47
C ASP A 369 -6.99 -15.30 17.71
N THR A 370 -7.33 -16.52 18.16
CA THR A 370 -6.79 -17.79 17.65
C THR A 370 -6.80 -17.88 16.11
N PHE A 371 -7.86 -17.41 15.46
CA PHE A 371 -8.05 -17.50 14.00
C PHE A 371 -7.87 -16.18 13.24
N ASN A 372 -7.38 -15.12 13.91
CA ASN A 372 -7.18 -13.81 13.29
C ASN A 372 -6.15 -13.82 12.16
N PHE A 373 -5.26 -14.83 12.14
CA PHE A 373 -4.30 -14.99 11.05
C PHE A 373 -4.98 -15.27 9.70
N LEU A 374 -6.08 -16.02 9.66
CA LEU A 374 -6.85 -16.29 8.43
C LEU A 374 -7.45 -15.01 7.87
N VAL A 375 -8.02 -14.20 8.75
CA VAL A 375 -8.60 -12.90 8.43
C VAL A 375 -7.54 -11.98 7.85
N SER A 376 -6.38 -11.92 8.48
CA SER A 376 -5.27 -11.08 8.06
C SER A 376 -4.69 -11.54 6.71
N MET A 377 -4.60 -12.85 6.48
CA MET A 377 -4.24 -13.41 5.18
C MET A 377 -5.27 -13.02 4.10
N ALA A 378 -6.57 -13.17 4.38
CA ALA A 378 -7.64 -12.82 3.45
C ALA A 378 -7.62 -11.34 3.09
N TYR A 379 -7.44 -10.44 4.07
CA TYR A 379 -7.27 -9.01 3.81
C TYR A 379 -6.03 -8.70 2.98
N THR A 380 -4.91 -9.34 3.30
CA THR A 380 -3.65 -9.13 2.57
C THR A 380 -3.80 -9.53 1.11
N GLN A 381 -4.39 -10.70 0.83
CA GLN A 381 -4.64 -11.12 -0.54
C GLN A 381 -5.65 -10.21 -1.23
N LEU A 382 -6.76 -9.88 -0.56
CA LEU A 382 -7.78 -8.98 -1.08
C LEU A 382 -7.20 -7.64 -1.55
N PHE A 383 -6.42 -6.95 -0.72
CA PHE A 383 -5.86 -5.64 -1.10
C PHE A 383 -4.90 -5.77 -2.28
N ASN A 384 -4.03 -6.78 -2.29
CA ASN A 384 -3.14 -7.02 -3.41
C ASN A 384 -3.91 -7.27 -4.72
N LEU A 385 -4.89 -8.17 -4.69
CA LEU A 385 -5.72 -8.50 -5.85
C LEU A 385 -6.48 -7.29 -6.39
N LEU A 386 -7.05 -6.47 -5.50
CA LEU A 386 -7.80 -5.28 -5.91
C LEU A 386 -6.89 -4.20 -6.52
N CYS A 387 -5.69 -4.00 -5.98
CA CYS A 387 -4.70 -3.08 -6.54
C CYS A 387 -4.19 -3.57 -7.90
N ASP A 388 -3.74 -4.81 -7.99
CA ASP A 388 -3.22 -5.40 -9.23
C ASP A 388 -4.31 -5.36 -10.33
N LYS A 389 -5.57 -5.68 -9.99
CA LYS A 389 -6.69 -5.62 -10.94
C LYS A 389 -7.04 -4.19 -11.35
N ALA A 390 -6.95 -3.23 -10.44
CA ALA A 390 -7.18 -1.82 -10.78
C ALA A 390 -6.14 -1.33 -11.79
N ASP A 391 -4.87 -1.63 -11.57
CA ASP A 391 -3.75 -1.16 -12.39
C ASP A 391 -3.67 -1.88 -13.74
N ASP A 392 -3.72 -3.22 -13.72
CA ASP A 392 -3.44 -4.04 -14.91
C ASP A 392 -4.65 -4.21 -15.83
N VAL A 393 -5.88 -4.24 -15.28
CA VAL A 393 -7.12 -4.52 -16.05
C VAL A 393 -7.91 -3.25 -16.35
N TYR A 394 -8.05 -2.36 -15.36
CA TYR A 394 -8.96 -1.21 -15.46
C TYR A 394 -8.27 0.16 -15.57
N GLY A 395 -6.95 0.20 -15.76
CA GLY A 395 -6.21 1.43 -16.02
C GLY A 395 -6.15 2.40 -14.82
N GLY A 396 -6.02 1.84 -13.62
CA GLY A 396 -5.84 2.54 -12.35
C GLY A 396 -7.12 2.79 -11.54
N ARG A 397 -8.25 2.16 -11.88
CA ARG A 397 -9.49 2.26 -11.07
C ARG A 397 -10.46 1.10 -11.31
N LEU A 398 -10.90 0.47 -10.22
CA LEU A 398 -11.97 -0.54 -10.26
C LEU A 398 -13.33 0.04 -10.71
N PRO A 399 -14.13 -0.70 -11.52
CA PRO A 399 -15.47 -0.31 -11.93
C PRO A 399 -16.38 0.01 -10.74
N VAL A 400 -16.36 -0.87 -9.73
CA VAL A 400 -17.08 -0.67 -8.47
C VAL A 400 -16.08 -0.30 -7.38
N HIS A 401 -16.30 0.83 -6.71
CA HIS A 401 -15.45 1.25 -5.59
C HIS A 401 -15.64 0.27 -4.43
N VAL A 402 -14.55 -0.30 -3.91
CA VAL A 402 -14.57 -1.18 -2.74
C VAL A 402 -14.34 -0.36 -1.46
N ARG A 403 -15.15 -0.56 -0.43
CA ARG A 403 -15.01 0.09 0.87
C ARG A 403 -14.84 -0.96 1.97
N CYS A 404 -13.78 -0.83 2.74
CA CYS A 404 -13.59 -1.61 3.95
C CYS A 404 -14.24 -0.89 5.13
N LEU A 405 -15.27 -1.49 5.72
CA LEU A 405 -15.93 -1.06 6.94
C LEU A 405 -15.45 -1.98 8.07
N ILE A 406 -14.33 -1.62 8.67
CA ILE A 406 -13.66 -2.45 9.65
C ILE A 406 -14.16 -2.05 11.04
N ASP A 407 -15.08 -2.83 11.61
CA ASP A 407 -15.42 -2.70 13.03
C ASP A 407 -14.27 -3.31 13.86
N GLU A 408 -13.86 -2.60 14.90
CA GLU A 408 -12.73 -2.99 15.77
C GLU A 408 -11.43 -3.37 15.04
N ALA A 409 -10.86 -2.43 14.28
CA ALA A 409 -9.62 -2.64 13.53
C ALA A 409 -8.42 -3.15 14.38
N ALA A 410 -8.41 -2.89 15.69
CA ALA A 410 -7.39 -3.39 16.61
C ALA A 410 -7.46 -4.90 16.84
N ASN A 411 -8.61 -5.53 16.59
CA ASN A 411 -8.83 -6.96 16.74
C ASN A 411 -8.53 -7.74 15.45
N ILE A 412 -8.16 -7.05 14.36
CA ILE A 412 -7.59 -7.71 13.20
C ILE A 412 -6.09 -7.93 13.47
N GLY A 413 -5.57 -9.09 13.05
CA GLY A 413 -4.13 -9.32 13.05
C GLY A 413 -3.38 -8.33 12.14
N GLN A 414 -2.08 -8.52 12.02
CA GLN A 414 -1.25 -7.60 11.24
C GLN A 414 -1.53 -7.77 9.74
N ILE A 415 -2.14 -6.74 9.13
CA ILE A 415 -2.20 -6.61 7.66
C ILE A 415 -0.89 -5.93 7.21
N PRO A 416 0.03 -6.65 6.56
CA PRO A 416 1.31 -6.06 6.15
C PRO A 416 1.08 -4.95 5.13
N LYS A 417 1.70 -3.78 5.36
CA LYS A 417 1.66 -2.62 4.45
C LYS A 417 0.23 -2.13 4.14
N LEU A 418 -0.57 -1.98 5.19
CA LEU A 418 -1.92 -1.37 5.09
C LEU A 418 -1.89 0.13 4.75
N GLU A 419 -0.75 0.80 5.00
CA GLU A 419 -0.46 2.19 4.58
C GLU A 419 -0.14 2.28 3.08
#